data_AF-A0A0F8ZKR3-F1
#
_entry.id   AF-A0A0F8ZKR3-F1
#
_cell.length_a   1.000
_cell.length_b   1.000
_cell.length_c   1.000
_cell.angle_alpha   90.00
_cell.angle_beta   90.00
_cell.angle_gamma   90.00
#
_symmetry.space_group_name_H-M   'P 1'
#
loop_
_entity.id
_entity.type
_entity.pdbx_description
1 polymer ?
#
loop_
_entity_poly.entity_id
_entity_poly.type
_entity_poly.pdbx_seq_one_letter_code
_entity_poly.pdbx_strand_id
1 'polypeptide(L)'
;MVFDTVEKQDIRTLDIDKMIKGFALTEYVFKSLVTVSTTNGDNIRWYQETAADLTATAPSVVADIAPLAQFTTLEHTWTRQNSFPRKYGVEGFISMEDLRTTDIDVQARTVLRLTRAVVKQVDTRIYNILTETKAQATLEQQGHWALDGMM
;
A
#
# COMPACT_ATOMS: atom_id res chain seq x y z
N MET A 1 33.23 -33.03 -18.41
CA MET A 1 31.81 -33.34 -18.63
C MET A 1 31.10 -33.12 -17.29
N VAL A 2 30.36 -32.02 -17.15
CA VAL A 2 29.63 -31.69 -15.92
C VAL A 2 28.29 -32.40 -16.01
N PHE A 3 28.04 -33.36 -15.12
CA PHE A 3 26.79 -34.09 -15.06
C PHE A 3 25.70 -33.21 -14.43
N ASP A 4 24.57 -33.03 -15.13
CA ASP A 4 23.38 -32.40 -14.55
C ASP A 4 22.75 -33.44 -13.60
N THR A 5 22.68 -33.12 -12.32
CA THR A 5 22.10 -34.02 -11.31
C THR A 5 20.58 -34.05 -11.46
N VAL A 6 19.97 -35.23 -11.30
CA VAL A 6 18.53 -35.49 -11.48
C VAL A 6 17.64 -34.50 -10.71
N GLU A 7 18.16 -33.95 -9.61
CA GLU A 7 17.49 -32.95 -8.75
C GLU A 7 17.35 -31.54 -9.37
N LYS A 8 18.04 -31.23 -10.48
CA LYS A 8 17.98 -29.91 -11.14
C LYS A 8 17.09 -29.88 -12.40
N GLN A 9 16.61 -31.04 -12.84
CA GLN A 9 15.93 -31.17 -14.12
C GLN A 9 14.41 -30.92 -14.00
N ASP A 10 13.79 -31.31 -12.89
CA ASP A 10 12.33 -31.18 -12.70
C ASP A 10 11.85 -29.73 -12.47
N ILE A 11 12.68 -28.88 -11.88
CA ILE A 11 12.32 -27.48 -11.56
C ILE A 11 12.28 -26.60 -12.82
N ARG A 12 12.96 -26.97 -13.91
CA ARG A 12 13.02 -26.14 -15.14
C ARG A 12 11.82 -26.32 -16.08
N THR A 13 11.03 -27.37 -15.91
CA THR A 13 9.88 -27.66 -16.80
C THR A 13 8.59 -27.02 -16.28
N LEU A 14 8.51 -26.75 -14.98
CA LEU A 14 7.42 -26.00 -14.36
C LEU A 14 7.78 -24.52 -14.31
N ASP A 15 7.05 -23.70 -15.07
CA ASP A 15 7.15 -22.24 -14.99
C ASP A 15 6.44 -21.74 -13.71
N ILE A 16 7.11 -21.97 -12.57
CA ILE A 16 6.61 -21.63 -11.23
C ILE A 16 6.31 -20.12 -11.14
N ASP A 17 7.08 -19.29 -11.84
CA ASP A 17 6.85 -17.84 -11.91
C ASP A 17 5.50 -17.50 -12.57
N LYS A 18 5.18 -18.10 -13.72
CA LYS A 18 3.86 -17.93 -14.34
C LYS A 18 2.73 -18.44 -13.46
N MET A 19 2.92 -19.57 -12.79
CA MET A 19 1.92 -20.13 -11.87
C MET A 19 1.65 -19.20 -10.68
N ILE A 20 2.70 -18.68 -10.03
CA ILE A 20 2.59 -17.73 -8.93
C ILE A 20 1.88 -16.45 -9.39
N LYS A 21 2.26 -15.90 -10.54
CA LYS A 21 1.63 -14.70 -11.11
C LYS A 21 0.15 -14.93 -11.41
N GLY A 22 -0.21 -16.09 -11.95
CA GLY A 22 -1.60 -16.48 -12.20
C GLY A 22 -2.43 -16.54 -10.92
N PHE A 23 -1.94 -17.26 -9.90
CA PHE A 23 -2.63 -17.36 -8.60
C PHE A 23 -2.72 -16.02 -7.88
N ALA A 24 -1.66 -15.21 -7.92
CA ALA A 24 -1.68 -13.91 -7.29
C ALA A 24 -2.75 -13.01 -7.90
N LEU A 25 -2.89 -13.00 -9.23
CA LEU A 25 -3.86 -12.16 -9.93
C LEU A 25 -5.31 -12.51 -9.57
N THR A 26 -5.62 -13.79 -9.35
CA THR A 26 -6.96 -14.21 -8.94
C THR A 26 -7.30 -13.92 -7.48
N GLU A 27 -6.28 -13.78 -6.63
CA GLU A 27 -6.47 -13.65 -5.17
C GLU A 27 -6.43 -12.20 -4.70
N TYR A 28 -5.89 -11.27 -5.50
CA TYR A 28 -5.91 -9.85 -5.17
C TYR A 28 -7.32 -9.28 -5.19
N VAL A 29 -7.75 -8.72 -4.06
CA VAL A 29 -9.01 -7.98 -3.95
C VAL A 29 -8.75 -6.49 -4.07
N PHE A 30 -7.99 -5.91 -3.13
CA PHE A 30 -7.81 -4.45 -3.06
C PHE A 30 -6.77 -3.92 -4.04
N LYS A 31 -5.74 -4.70 -4.35
CA LYS A 31 -4.74 -4.29 -5.33
C LYS A 31 -5.32 -4.08 -6.74
N SER A 32 -6.44 -4.74 -7.06
CA SER A 32 -7.13 -4.57 -8.35
C SER A 32 -7.89 -3.24 -8.47
N LEU A 33 -8.20 -2.61 -7.34
CA LEU A 33 -9.00 -1.37 -7.27
C LEU A 33 -8.15 -0.11 -7.28
N VAL A 34 -6.84 -0.24 -7.07
CA VAL A 34 -5.89 0.88 -6.99
C VAL A 34 -5.02 0.95 -8.23
N THR A 35 -4.64 2.16 -8.62
CA THR A 35 -3.68 2.36 -9.70
C THR A 35 -2.29 1.89 -9.29
N VAL A 36 -1.70 0.98 -10.07
CA VAL A 36 -0.35 0.48 -9.83
C VAL A 36 0.64 1.30 -10.67
N SER A 37 1.55 2.00 -9.99
CA SER A 37 2.67 2.71 -10.62
C SER A 37 4.00 2.09 -10.15
N THR A 38 4.87 1.77 -11.11
CA THR A 38 6.20 1.19 -10.83
C THR A 38 7.23 2.28 -10.57
N THR A 39 8.15 2.04 -9.65
CA THR A 39 9.25 2.97 -9.31
C THR A 39 10.48 2.18 -8.92
N ASN A 40 11.66 2.67 -9.30
CA ASN A 40 12.96 2.04 -9.02
C ASN A 40 13.71 2.67 -7.84
N GLY A 41 13.12 3.67 -7.17
CA GLY A 41 13.74 4.35 -6.04
C GLY A 41 13.36 3.72 -4.70
N ASP A 42 14.30 3.76 -3.75
CA ASP A 42 14.09 3.29 -2.36
C ASP A 42 13.18 4.22 -1.53
N ASN A 43 12.77 5.36 -2.08
CA ASN A 43 11.85 6.30 -1.46
C ASN A 43 10.85 6.79 -2.49
N ILE A 44 9.57 6.68 -2.14
CA ILE A 44 8.45 7.22 -2.90
C ILE A 44 8.03 8.52 -2.22
N ARG A 45 8.24 9.64 -2.92
CA ARG A 45 7.83 10.96 -2.47
C ARG A 45 6.53 11.34 -3.16
N TRP A 46 5.54 11.75 -2.37
CA TRP A 46 4.25 12.20 -2.88
C TRP A 46 3.81 13.47 -2.15
N TYR A 47 2.95 14.24 -2.80
CA TYR A 47 2.48 15.52 -2.28
C TYR A 47 0.98 15.40 -2.01
N GLN A 48 0.57 15.79 -0.81
CA GLN A 48 -0.82 15.87 -0.43
C GLN A 48 -1.27 17.32 -0.47
N GLU A 49 -2.37 17.60 -1.15
CA GLU A 49 -3.00 18.91 -1.09
C GLU A 49 -3.65 19.13 0.28
N THR A 50 -3.46 20.32 0.87
CA THR A 50 -3.94 20.63 2.21
C THR A 50 -5.39 21.14 2.22
N ALA A 51 -5.88 21.73 1.12
CA ALA A 51 -7.24 22.26 1.00
C ALA A 51 -7.89 21.77 -0.31
N ALA A 52 -9.17 21.38 -0.24
CA ALA A 52 -9.92 20.97 -1.43
C ALA A 52 -10.38 22.17 -2.27
N ASP A 53 -10.71 23.28 -1.62
CA ASP A 53 -11.12 24.53 -2.27
C ASP A 53 -10.30 25.71 -1.73
N LEU A 54 -9.88 26.59 -2.63
CA LEU A 54 -9.18 27.82 -2.27
C LEU A 54 -10.20 28.91 -1.95
N THR A 55 -10.17 29.41 -0.71
CA THR A 55 -11.05 30.49 -0.26
C THR A 55 -10.24 31.74 0.05
N ALA A 56 -10.69 32.90 -0.45
CA ALA A 56 -10.12 34.18 -0.04
C ALA A 56 -10.60 34.57 1.37
N THR A 57 -9.69 35.09 2.19
CA THR A 57 -10.00 35.63 3.51
C THR A 57 -10.09 37.15 3.42
N ALA A 58 -11.15 37.73 4.02
CA ALA A 58 -11.33 39.19 4.05
C ALA A 58 -10.07 39.90 4.57
N PRO A 59 -9.63 41.00 3.94
CA PRO A 59 -10.37 41.83 2.98
C PRO A 59 -10.31 41.36 1.51
N SER A 60 -9.59 40.28 1.22
CA SER A 60 -9.44 39.76 -0.13
C SER A 60 -10.72 39.06 -0.61
N VAL A 61 -11.10 39.29 -1.88
CA VAL A 61 -12.31 38.73 -2.49
C VAL A 61 -12.01 38.13 -3.85
N VAL A 62 -12.70 37.05 -4.21
CA VAL A 62 -12.60 36.39 -5.52
C VAL A 62 -13.65 36.94 -6.50
N ALA A 63 -14.75 37.48 -5.98
CA ALA A 63 -15.84 38.08 -6.73
C ALA A 63 -15.99 39.58 -6.36
N ASP A 64 -16.67 40.34 -7.21
CA ASP A 64 -16.97 41.77 -7.01
C ASP A 64 -15.73 42.66 -6.82
N ILE A 65 -14.66 42.34 -7.54
CA ILE A 65 -13.40 43.10 -7.51
C ILE A 65 -13.63 44.45 -8.17
N ALA A 66 -13.33 45.53 -7.44
CA ALA A 66 -13.49 46.89 -7.93
C ALA A 66 -12.68 47.14 -9.22
N PRO A 67 -13.18 47.95 -10.16
CA PRO A 67 -12.42 48.28 -11.37
C PRO A 67 -11.08 48.93 -11.00
N LEU A 68 -10.00 48.47 -11.66
CA LEU A 68 -8.59 48.84 -11.40
C LEU A 68 -7.98 48.29 -10.09
N ALA A 69 -8.72 47.53 -9.28
CA ALA A 69 -8.13 46.83 -8.14
C ALA A 69 -7.32 45.60 -8.60
N GLN A 70 -6.30 45.23 -7.80
CA GLN A 70 -5.50 44.04 -8.07
C GLN A 70 -6.28 42.77 -7.76
N PHE A 71 -6.05 41.72 -8.56
CA PHE A 71 -6.60 40.41 -8.27
C PHE A 71 -5.96 39.81 -7.01
N THR A 72 -6.78 39.10 -6.23
CA THR A 72 -6.29 38.37 -5.06
C THR A 72 -5.50 37.14 -5.51
N THR A 73 -4.31 36.95 -4.95
CA THR A 73 -3.51 35.73 -5.14
C THR A 73 -4.00 34.64 -4.18
N LEU A 74 -4.38 33.49 -4.72
CA LEU A 74 -4.68 32.28 -3.96
C LEU A 74 -3.65 31.22 -4.33
N GLU A 75 -3.05 30.61 -3.31
CA GLU A 75 -2.02 29.59 -3.50
C GLU A 75 -2.50 28.27 -2.91
N HIS A 76 -2.36 27.20 -3.68
CA HIS A 76 -2.48 25.85 -3.14
C HIS A 76 -1.33 25.61 -2.15
N THR A 77 -1.56 24.76 -1.16
CA THR A 77 -0.48 24.31 -0.29
C THR A 77 -0.36 22.80 -0.38
N TRP A 78 0.88 22.34 -0.54
CA TRP A 78 1.21 20.92 -0.60
C TRP A 78 2.03 20.52 0.61
N THR A 79 1.60 19.44 1.27
CA THR A 79 2.41 18.79 2.29
C THR A 79 3.15 17.62 1.65
N ARG A 80 4.49 17.65 1.68
CA ARG A 80 5.32 16.53 1.20
C ARG A 80 5.24 15.36 2.16
N GLN A 81 4.96 14.19 1.62
CA GLN A 81 4.96 12.91 2.34
C GLN A 81 6.01 11.98 1.71
N ASN A 82 6.60 11.13 2.56
CA ASN A 82 7.57 10.15 2.13
C ASN A 82 7.06 8.75 2.51
N SER A 83 7.29 7.78 1.63
CA SER A 83 6.94 6.39 1.86
C SER A 83 8.06 5.49 1.37
N PHE A 84 8.25 4.36 2.04
CA PHE A 84 9.34 3.44 1.75
C PHE A 84 8.77 2.10 1.26
N PRO A 85 9.39 1.48 0.23
CA PRO A 85 9.00 0.17 -0.24
C PRO A 85 9.22 -0.85 0.89
N ARG A 86 8.27 -1.78 1.04
CA ARG A 86 8.30 -2.83 2.05
C ARG A 86 8.38 -4.19 1.37
N LYS A 87 9.17 -5.09 1.95
CA LYS A 87 9.32 -6.46 1.46
C LYS A 87 8.29 -7.35 2.14
N TYR A 88 7.61 -8.16 1.35
CA TYR A 88 6.72 -9.23 1.80
C TYR A 88 7.27 -10.54 1.23
N GLY A 89 7.44 -11.53 2.09
CA GLY A 89 7.97 -12.83 1.70
C GLY A 89 7.60 -13.88 2.72
N VAL A 90 7.50 -15.11 2.26
CA VAL A 90 7.26 -16.30 3.06
C VAL A 90 8.03 -17.45 2.44
N GLU A 91 8.53 -18.33 3.29
CA GLU A 91 9.21 -19.55 2.86
C GLU A 91 8.38 -20.77 3.28
N GLY A 92 8.44 -21.82 2.47
CA GLY A 92 7.85 -23.11 2.80
C GLY A 92 8.80 -24.23 2.39
N PHE A 93 8.87 -25.26 3.22
CA PHE A 93 9.73 -26.41 3.01
C PHE A 93 8.90 -27.59 2.51
N ILE A 94 9.45 -28.34 1.56
CA ILE A 94 8.89 -29.59 1.05
C ILE A 94 10.00 -30.62 1.13
N SER A 95 9.71 -31.79 1.70
CA SER A 95 10.69 -32.88 1.77
C SER A 95 10.85 -33.55 0.40
N MET A 96 12.06 -34.04 0.10
CA MET A 96 12.32 -34.75 -1.16
C MET A 96 11.60 -36.10 -1.23
N GLU A 97 11.30 -36.69 -0.08
CA GLU A 97 10.52 -37.94 0.00
C GLU A 97 9.06 -37.68 -0.37
N ASP A 98 8.45 -36.62 0.17
CA ASP A 98 7.07 -36.23 -0.18
C ASP A 98 6.94 -35.92 -1.67
N LEU A 99 7.96 -35.27 -2.25
CA LEU A 99 7.96 -34.94 -3.67
C LEU A 99 7.88 -36.18 -4.57
N ARG A 100 8.49 -37.29 -4.14
CA ARG A 100 8.61 -38.52 -4.95
C ARG A 100 7.53 -39.55 -4.66
N THR A 101 6.94 -39.51 -3.46
CA THR A 101 6.02 -40.56 -2.97
C THR A 101 4.57 -40.13 -2.92
N THR A 102 4.27 -38.84 -3.05
CA THR A 102 2.89 -38.34 -2.92
C THR A 102 2.15 -38.35 -4.26
N ASP A 103 0.94 -38.91 -4.28
CA ASP A 103 0.05 -38.93 -5.47
C ASP A 103 -0.56 -37.56 -5.80
N ILE A 104 -0.59 -36.65 -4.81
CA ILE A 104 -1.11 -35.28 -4.94
C ILE A 104 0.05 -34.34 -5.25
N ASP A 105 -0.18 -33.34 -6.11
CA ASP A 105 0.77 -32.26 -6.35
C ASP A 105 0.93 -31.36 -5.10
N VAL A 106 1.84 -31.76 -4.22
CA VAL A 106 2.19 -31.03 -2.98
C VAL A 106 2.91 -29.73 -3.31
N GLN A 107 3.65 -29.66 -4.42
CA GLN A 107 4.38 -28.47 -4.83
C GLN A 107 3.43 -27.34 -5.21
N ALA A 108 2.53 -27.55 -6.18
CA ALA A 108 1.61 -26.50 -6.61
C ALA A 108 0.68 -26.05 -5.47
N ARG A 109 0.26 -26.98 -4.61
CA ARG A 109 -0.57 -26.66 -3.44
C ARG A 109 0.18 -25.80 -2.42
N THR A 110 1.43 -26.10 -2.15
CA THR A 110 2.27 -25.31 -1.25
C THR A 110 2.50 -23.93 -1.82
N VAL A 111 2.87 -23.83 -3.11
CA VAL A 111 3.06 -22.56 -3.80
C VAL A 111 1.79 -21.70 -3.79
N LEU A 112 0.62 -22.29 -4.02
CA LEU A 112 -0.67 -21.60 -3.94
C LEU A 112 -0.90 -21.02 -2.53
N ARG A 113 -0.65 -21.79 -1.48
CA ARG A 113 -0.86 -21.35 -0.09
C ARG A 113 0.12 -20.26 0.32
N LEU A 114 1.38 -20.38 -0.07
CA LEU A 114 2.40 -19.34 0.17
C LEU A 114 2.04 -18.04 -0.58
N THR A 115 1.62 -18.15 -1.84
CA THR A 115 1.18 -17.00 -2.64
C THR A 115 0.00 -16.29 -1.99
N ARG A 116 -1.01 -17.03 -1.53
CA ARG A 116 -2.17 -16.48 -0.79
C ARG A 116 -1.77 -15.75 0.49
N ALA A 117 -0.79 -16.27 1.23
CA ALA A 117 -0.32 -15.62 2.45
C ALA A 117 0.30 -14.24 2.15
N VAL A 118 1.13 -14.15 1.09
CA VAL A 118 1.74 -12.88 0.66
C VAL A 118 0.68 -11.90 0.14
N VAL A 119 -0.22 -12.37 -0.72
CA VAL A 119 -1.30 -11.55 -1.29
C VAL A 119 -2.18 -10.96 -0.20
N LYS A 120 -2.58 -11.77 0.80
CA LYS A 120 -3.38 -11.30 1.94
C LYS A 120 -2.69 -10.19 2.72
N GLN A 121 -1.37 -10.26 2.93
CA GLN A 121 -0.62 -9.22 3.64
C GLN A 121 -0.57 -7.90 2.85
N VAL A 122 -0.41 -7.98 1.53
CA VAL A 122 -0.46 -6.80 0.65
C VAL A 122 -1.84 -6.15 0.72
N ASP A 123 -2.90 -6.93 0.55
CA ASP A 123 -4.27 -6.42 0.60
C ASP A 123 -4.67 -5.87 1.96
N THR A 124 -4.26 -6.53 3.05
CA THR A 124 -4.47 -6.03 4.42
C THR A 124 -3.81 -4.66 4.60
N ARG A 125 -2.61 -4.45 4.03
CA ARG A 125 -1.97 -3.14 4.11
C ARG A 125 -2.73 -2.08 3.32
N ILE A 126 -3.18 -2.40 2.10
CA ILE A 126 -3.97 -1.47 1.29
C ILE A 126 -5.23 -1.09 2.03
N TYR A 127 -5.96 -2.07 2.58
CA TYR A 127 -7.14 -1.84 3.40
C TYR A 127 -6.85 -0.90 4.56
N ASN A 128 -5.80 -1.19 5.35
CA ASN A 128 -5.44 -0.36 6.49
C ASN A 128 -5.16 1.09 6.06
N ILE A 129 -4.45 1.33 4.94
CA ILE A 129 -4.19 2.69 4.44
C ILE A 129 -5.49 3.39 4.01
N LEU A 130 -6.42 2.67 3.36
CA LEU A 130 -7.69 3.23 2.91
C LEU A 130 -8.62 3.54 4.08
N THR A 131 -8.55 2.77 5.17
CA THR A 131 -9.38 2.94 6.36
C THR A 131 -8.73 3.75 7.46
N GLU A 132 -7.43 4.02 7.38
CA GLU A 132 -6.73 4.93 8.28
C GLU A 132 -7.36 6.33 8.10
N THR A 133 -8.32 6.67 8.96
CA THR A 133 -8.82 8.04 9.07
C THR A 133 -7.63 8.90 9.46
N LYS A 134 -7.21 9.78 8.56
CA LYS A 134 -6.25 10.83 8.90
C LYS A 134 -6.91 11.71 9.95
N ALA A 135 -6.62 11.47 11.22
CA ALA A 135 -6.95 12.41 12.28
C ALA A 135 -6.25 13.72 11.93
N GLN A 136 -7.00 14.69 11.40
CA GLN A 136 -6.58 16.08 11.45
C GLN A 136 -6.43 16.40 12.93
N ALA A 137 -5.22 16.76 13.35
CA ALA A 137 -4.96 17.15 14.72
C ALA A 137 -5.81 18.38 15.06
N THR A 138 -6.86 18.19 15.86
CA THR A 138 -7.49 19.23 16.67
C THR A 138 -8.11 18.57 17.89
N LEU A 139 -7.30 18.35 18.93
CA LEU A 139 -7.79 18.13 20.29
C LEU A 139 -7.34 19.33 21.13
N GLU A 140 -7.92 20.49 20.83
CA GLU A 140 -8.00 21.59 21.77
C GLU A 140 -9.45 21.75 22.20
N GLN A 141 -9.80 21.15 23.33
CA GLN A 141 -10.72 21.80 24.26
C GLN A 141 -10.38 21.38 25.69
N GLN A 142 -9.78 22.35 26.38
CA GLN A 142 -9.72 22.44 27.82
C GLN A 142 -11.10 22.17 28.42
N GLY A 143 -11.20 21.08 29.16
CA GLY A 143 -12.24 20.83 30.17
C GLY A 143 -11.61 20.76 31.56
N HIS A 144 -10.65 21.65 31.85
CA HIS A 144 -10.16 21.92 33.19
C HIS A 144 -11.24 22.71 33.96
N TRP A 145 -12.30 22.03 34.39
CA TRP A 145 -13.25 22.58 35.38
C TRP A 145 -13.68 21.58 36.46
N ALA A 146 -13.17 20.34 36.43
CA ALA A 146 -13.26 19.48 37.59
C ALA A 146 -12.10 19.82 38.54
N LEU A 147 -12.43 20.29 39.74
CA LEU A 147 -11.55 20.55 40.91
C LEU A 147 -11.07 21.99 41.15
N ASP A 148 -11.93 23.00 40.97
CA ASP A 148 -11.76 24.26 41.71
C ASP A 148 -13.10 24.70 42.34
N GLY A 149 -13.35 24.17 43.54
CA GLY A 149 -14.60 24.39 44.27
C GLY A 149 -14.93 23.33 45.32
N MET A 150 -13.96 22.89 46.11
CA MET A 150 -14.24 22.39 47.46
C MET A 150 -14.34 23.59 48.40
N MET A 151 -15.55 24.11 48.57
CA MET A 151 -16.11 24.69 49.80
C MET A 151 -17.62 24.81 49.65
#